data_AF-A0A316V2G0-F1
#
_entry.id   AF-A0A316V2G0-F1
#
_cell.length_a   1.000
_cell.length_b   1.000
_cell.length_c   1.000
_cell.angle_alpha   90.00
_cell.angle_beta   90.00
_cell.angle_gamma   90.00
#
_symmetry.space_group_name_H-M   'P 1'
#
loop_
_entity.id
_entity.type
_entity.pdbx_description
1 polymer ?
#
loop_
_entity_poly.entity_id
_entity_poly.type
_entity_poly.pdbx_seq_one_letter_code
_entity_poly.pdbx_strand_id
1 'polypeptide(L)'
;MIFLKLFFAVFLMVFTLFDDAKATNCQAVGTYNMNSIGFGSGGTTYSSSNGVKIYKDGNLVGSADGSDFNVCTDYYAVKSQLPIAFGWASTCAFGFFDECHGSYGDQTHIVGEKPETSTDFYGFGIDTISTCKINFNC
;
A
#
# COMPACT_ATOMS: atom_id res chain seq x y z
N MET A 1 -28.08 -17.15 53.88
CA MET A 1 -27.79 -16.23 52.75
C MET A 1 -26.31 -16.26 52.37
N ILE A 2 -25.75 -17.41 51.98
CA ILE A 2 -24.30 -17.53 51.64
C ILE A 2 -24.07 -18.24 50.29
N PHE A 3 -25.11 -18.87 49.71
CA PHE A 3 -24.96 -19.72 48.53
C PHE A 3 -25.10 -19.03 47.16
N LEU A 4 -25.41 -17.73 47.10
CA LEU A 4 -25.73 -17.04 45.84
C LEU A 4 -24.64 -16.09 45.32
N LYS A 5 -23.38 -16.24 45.77
CA LYS A 5 -22.26 -15.39 45.31
C LYS A 5 -21.18 -16.14 44.53
N LEU A 6 -21.22 -17.47 44.44
CA LEU A 6 -20.17 -18.23 43.75
C LEU A 6 -20.41 -18.46 42.25
N PHE A 7 -21.63 -18.25 41.74
CA PHE A 7 -21.92 -18.56 40.32
C PHE A 7 -21.50 -17.47 39.33
N PHE A 8 -21.21 -16.25 39.79
CA PHE A 8 -20.87 -15.14 38.90
C PHE A 8 -19.37 -15.02 38.59
N ALA A 9 -18.50 -15.73 39.32
CA ALA A 9 -17.05 -15.64 39.15
C ALA A 9 -16.48 -16.58 38.08
N VAL A 10 -17.24 -17.61 37.66
CA VAL A 10 -16.76 -18.60 36.68
C VAL A 10 -17.03 -18.17 35.23
N PHE A 11 -18.02 -17.29 35.00
CA PHE A 11 -18.38 -16.85 33.64
C PHE A 11 -17.46 -15.75 33.08
N LEU A 12 -16.60 -15.15 33.91
CA LEU A 12 -15.72 -14.04 33.51
C LEU A 12 -14.31 -14.48 33.05
N MET A 13 -13.98 -15.77 33.11
CA MET A 13 -12.65 -16.29 32.72
C MET A 13 -12.58 -16.96 31.34
N VAL A 14 -13.65 -16.91 30.53
CA VAL A 14 -13.68 -17.54 29.20
C VAL A 14 -13.30 -16.57 28.07
N PHE A 15 -13.16 -15.27 28.34
CA PHE A 15 -12.90 -14.25 27.30
C PHE A 15 -11.43 -13.84 27.14
N THR A 16 -10.48 -14.44 27.85
CA THR A 16 -9.05 -14.06 27.75
C THR A 16 -8.22 -14.98 26.83
N LEU A 17 -8.88 -15.78 25.97
CA LEU A 17 -8.21 -16.61 24.96
C LEU A 17 -8.53 -16.13 23.54
N PHE A 18 -8.77 -14.83 23.34
CA PHE A 18 -8.43 -14.27 22.05
C PHE A 18 -6.92 -14.18 22.02
N ASP A 19 -6.30 -15.28 21.58
CA ASP A 19 -4.99 -15.23 20.95
C ASP A 19 -4.98 -13.95 20.12
N ASP A 20 -4.10 -13.01 20.48
CA ASP A 20 -3.59 -12.03 19.53
C ASP A 20 -2.95 -12.85 18.41
N ALA A 21 -3.77 -13.39 17.52
CA ALA A 21 -3.37 -13.91 16.24
C ALA A 21 -2.63 -12.75 15.63
N LYS A 22 -1.30 -12.78 15.71
CA LYS A 22 -0.42 -11.71 15.26
C LYS A 22 -0.91 -11.32 13.89
N ALA A 23 -1.57 -10.17 13.78
CA ALA A 23 -2.09 -9.71 12.52
C ALA A 23 -0.90 -9.73 11.56
N THR A 24 -1.01 -10.49 10.47
CA THR A 24 0.10 -10.57 9.52
C THR A 24 0.22 -9.18 8.92
N ASN A 25 1.42 -8.60 8.95
CA ASN A 25 1.60 -7.26 8.41
C ASN A 25 1.86 -7.38 6.91
N CYS A 26 0.93 -6.86 6.12
CA CYS A 26 1.12 -6.66 4.70
C CYS A 26 1.55 -5.22 4.41
N GLN A 27 2.20 -5.04 3.27
CA GLN A 27 2.58 -3.73 2.75
C GLN A 27 2.20 -3.62 1.27
N ALA A 28 1.53 -2.55 0.89
CA ALA A 28 1.35 -2.15 -0.50
C ALA A 28 2.31 -1.01 -0.83
N VAL A 29 3.02 -1.10 -1.95
CA VAL A 29 3.99 -0.10 -2.40
C VAL A 29 3.64 0.35 -3.81
N GLY A 30 3.17 1.59 -3.93
CA GLY A 30 3.02 2.29 -5.20
C GLY A 30 4.35 2.89 -5.65
N THR A 31 4.67 2.76 -6.94
CA THR A 31 5.82 3.40 -7.57
C THR A 31 5.34 4.20 -8.77
N TYR A 32 5.82 5.45 -8.88
CA TYR A 32 5.60 6.34 -10.00
C TYR A 32 6.97 6.84 -10.47
N ASN A 33 7.46 6.27 -11.58
CA ASN A 33 8.76 6.62 -12.15
C ASN A 33 8.54 7.58 -13.32
N MET A 34 9.28 8.69 -13.34
CA MET A 34 9.39 9.56 -14.49
C MET A 34 10.83 9.63 -14.97
N ASN A 35 11.04 9.16 -16.19
CA ASN A 35 12.31 9.25 -16.88
C ASN A 35 12.22 10.33 -17.98
N SER A 36 13.12 11.32 -17.92
CA SER A 36 13.29 12.31 -18.99
C SER A 36 14.71 12.24 -19.55
N ILE A 37 14.83 12.16 -20.87
CA ILE A 37 16.10 12.26 -21.58
C ILE A 37 16.11 13.56 -22.40
N GLY A 38 17.05 14.46 -22.07
CA GLY A 38 17.33 15.68 -22.82
C GLY A 38 16.85 16.96 -22.13
N PHE A 39 17.79 17.77 -21.64
CA PHE A 39 17.52 19.14 -21.20
C PHE A 39 17.38 20.06 -22.43
N GLY A 40 16.16 20.45 -22.80
CA GLY A 40 15.90 21.41 -23.88
C GLY A 40 14.50 21.32 -24.50
N SER A 41 14.16 22.23 -25.41
CA SER A 41 12.93 22.19 -26.20
C SER A 41 12.97 20.98 -27.16
N GLY A 42 12.59 19.80 -26.67
CA GLY A 42 12.66 18.54 -27.41
C GLY A 42 13.05 17.31 -26.58
N GLY A 43 13.21 17.43 -25.26
CA GLY A 43 13.39 16.26 -24.38
C GLY A 43 12.21 15.31 -24.48
N THR A 44 12.49 14.01 -24.59
CA THR A 44 11.47 12.97 -24.70
C THR A 44 11.30 12.30 -23.34
N THR A 45 10.08 12.30 -22.80
CA THR A 45 9.74 11.53 -21.59
C THR A 45 9.51 10.07 -22.00
N TYR A 46 10.34 9.16 -21.51
CA TYR A 46 10.25 7.74 -21.82
C TYR A 46 9.54 6.97 -20.71
N SER A 47 8.81 5.94 -21.13
CA SER A 47 8.00 4.98 -20.37
C SER A 47 8.25 4.95 -18.86
N SER A 48 7.32 5.57 -18.14
CA SER A 48 7.19 5.53 -16.69
C SER A 48 6.91 4.11 -16.20
N SER A 49 7.81 3.53 -15.40
CA SER A 49 7.48 2.30 -14.66
C SER A 49 6.54 2.67 -13.51
N ASN A 50 5.25 2.40 -13.69
CA ASN A 50 4.21 2.72 -12.71
C ASN A 50 3.53 1.43 -12.29
N GLY A 51 3.33 1.26 -10.99
CA GLY A 51 2.76 0.03 -10.48
C GLY A 51 2.52 0.05 -8.98
N VAL A 52 1.74 -0.93 -8.53
CA VAL A 52 1.56 -1.25 -7.11
C VAL A 52 2.02 -2.68 -6.89
N LYS A 53 2.81 -2.90 -5.84
CA LYS A 53 3.24 -4.24 -5.41
C LYS A 53 2.73 -4.51 -4.01
N ILE A 54 2.26 -5.73 -3.76
CA ILE A 54 1.74 -6.18 -2.45
C ILE A 54 2.71 -7.19 -1.86
N TYR A 55 3.15 -6.95 -0.63
CA TYR A 55 4.05 -7.79 0.12
C TYR A 55 3.37 -8.35 1.37
N LYS A 56 3.60 -9.63 1.66
CA LYS A 56 3.20 -10.31 2.91
C LYS A 56 4.45 -10.86 3.58
N ASP A 57 4.75 -10.41 4.79
CA ASP A 57 5.97 -10.78 5.52
C ASP A 57 7.26 -10.56 4.69
N GLY A 58 7.28 -9.48 3.89
CA GLY A 58 8.38 -9.14 2.98
C GLY A 58 8.40 -9.89 1.64
N ASN A 59 7.50 -10.87 1.42
CA ASN A 59 7.42 -11.62 0.16
C ASN A 59 6.40 -10.98 -0.78
N LEU A 60 6.75 -10.84 -2.07
CA LEU A 60 5.83 -10.33 -3.10
C LEU A 60 4.71 -11.34 -3.35
N VAL A 61 3.47 -10.92 -3.15
CA VAL A 61 2.26 -11.76 -3.30
C VAL A 61 1.27 -11.22 -4.34
N GLY A 62 1.49 -10.02 -4.87
CA GLY A 62 0.63 -9.46 -5.91
C GLY A 62 1.18 -8.18 -6.52
N SER A 63 0.66 -7.82 -7.68
CA SER A 63 1.03 -6.58 -8.36
C SER A 63 -0.06 -6.09 -9.31
N ALA A 64 -0.01 -4.79 -9.61
CA ALA A 64 -0.71 -4.15 -10.72
C ALA A 64 0.30 -3.24 -11.43
N ASP A 65 0.56 -3.52 -12.69
CA ASP A 65 1.47 -2.79 -13.57
C ASP A 65 1.03 -2.97 -15.04
N GLY A 66 1.69 -2.28 -15.96
CA GLY A 66 1.43 -2.35 -17.40
C GLY A 66 0.77 -1.10 -17.98
N SER A 67 0.48 -1.14 -19.29
CA SER A 67 -0.03 0.01 -20.05
C SER A 67 -1.40 0.50 -19.61
N ASP A 68 -2.22 -0.41 -19.08
CA ASP A 68 -3.63 -0.15 -18.75
C ASP A 68 -3.80 0.25 -17.27
N PHE A 69 -2.71 0.24 -16.50
CA PHE A 69 -2.71 0.61 -15.10
C PHE A 69 -2.08 2.00 -14.89
N ASN A 70 -2.82 2.88 -14.23
CA ASN A 70 -2.30 4.15 -13.72
C ASN A 70 -2.27 4.09 -12.20
N VAL A 71 -1.09 4.30 -11.63
CA VAL A 71 -0.90 4.31 -10.17
C VAL A 71 -1.60 5.51 -9.51
N CYS A 72 -1.74 6.62 -10.24
CA CYS A 72 -2.48 7.82 -9.87
C CYS A 72 -3.95 7.65 -10.26
N THR A 73 -4.73 7.01 -9.39
CA THR A 73 -6.12 6.61 -9.62
C THR A 73 -6.94 6.77 -8.35
N ASP A 74 -8.23 7.08 -8.51
CA ASP A 74 -9.17 7.19 -7.39
C ASP A 74 -9.44 5.82 -6.74
N TYR A 75 -9.35 4.74 -7.53
CA TYR A 75 -9.49 3.37 -7.03
C TYR A 75 -8.98 2.33 -8.04
N TYR A 76 -8.29 1.31 -7.55
CA TYR A 76 -7.95 0.11 -8.30
C TYR A 76 -7.82 -1.11 -7.40
N ALA A 77 -8.45 -2.23 -7.77
CA ALA A 77 -8.33 -3.49 -7.05
C ALA A 77 -7.10 -4.27 -7.52
N VAL A 78 -6.06 -4.32 -6.68
CA VAL A 78 -4.82 -5.03 -6.95
C VAL A 78 -5.00 -6.52 -6.71
N LYS A 79 -4.79 -7.32 -7.76
CA LYS A 79 -4.84 -8.79 -7.68
C LYS A 79 -3.61 -9.31 -6.94
N SER A 80 -3.83 -10.27 -6.05
CA SER A 80 -2.77 -10.90 -5.25
C SER A 80 -3.15 -12.32 -4.83
N GLN A 81 -2.24 -12.98 -4.11
CA GLN A 81 -2.47 -14.26 -3.43
C GLN A 81 -3.22 -14.09 -2.09
N LEU A 82 -3.53 -12.86 -1.67
CA LEU A 82 -4.35 -12.62 -0.49
C LEU A 82 -5.80 -13.06 -0.72
N PRO A 83 -6.55 -13.45 0.32
CA PRO A 83 -7.95 -13.88 0.18
C PRO A 83 -8.89 -12.81 -0.38
N ILE A 84 -8.54 -11.53 -0.22
CA ILE A 84 -9.31 -10.38 -0.68
C ILE A 84 -8.39 -9.49 -1.52
N ALA A 85 -8.93 -8.83 -2.54
CA ALA A 85 -8.16 -7.84 -3.29
C ALA A 85 -7.85 -6.62 -2.43
N PHE A 86 -6.63 -6.09 -2.55
CA PHE A 86 -6.26 -4.82 -1.93
C PHE A 86 -6.73 -3.68 -2.84
N GLY A 87 -7.54 -2.76 -2.31
CA GLY A 87 -7.92 -1.54 -3.02
C GLY A 87 -6.83 -0.49 -2.85
N TRP A 88 -6.37 0.08 -3.96
CA TRP A 88 -5.38 1.16 -4.03
C TRP A 88 -6.03 2.43 -4.55
N ALA A 89 -5.71 3.56 -3.92
CA ALA A 89 -6.04 4.89 -4.41
C ALA A 89 -4.84 5.81 -4.17
N SER A 90 -4.59 6.76 -5.07
CA SER A 90 -3.58 7.79 -4.81
C SER A 90 -3.84 9.07 -5.58
N THR A 91 -3.42 10.17 -4.98
CA THR A 91 -3.39 11.49 -5.59
C THR A 91 -1.97 11.79 -6.02
N CYS A 92 -1.80 12.29 -7.24
CA CYS A 92 -0.50 12.66 -7.77
C CYS A 92 -0.49 14.08 -8.33
N ALA A 93 0.61 14.80 -8.12
CA ALA A 93 0.88 16.09 -8.73
C ALA A 93 2.27 16.09 -9.38
N PHE A 94 2.34 16.61 -10.61
CA PHE A 94 3.60 16.86 -11.34
C PHE A 94 4.59 15.70 -11.43
N GLY A 95 4.14 14.44 -11.38
CA GLY A 95 5.06 13.30 -11.41
C GLY A 95 5.35 12.64 -10.07
N PHE A 96 4.67 13.06 -9.00
CA PHE A 96 4.91 12.58 -7.64
C PHE A 96 3.59 12.19 -6.97
N PHE A 97 3.65 11.27 -6.02
CA PHE A 97 2.53 11.05 -5.10
C PHE A 97 2.44 12.21 -4.11
N ASP A 98 1.23 12.74 -3.94
CA ASP A 98 0.90 13.62 -2.81
C ASP A 98 0.48 12.80 -1.60
N GLU A 99 -0.33 11.77 -1.83
CA GLU A 99 -0.82 10.82 -0.83
C GLU A 99 -1.26 9.51 -1.50
N CYS A 100 -1.30 8.43 -0.73
CA CYS A 100 -1.94 7.18 -1.14
C CYS A 100 -2.81 6.63 -0.02
N HIS A 101 -3.84 5.90 -0.41
CA HIS A 101 -4.84 5.31 0.47
C HIS A 101 -5.14 3.87 0.03
N GLY A 102 -5.53 3.06 0.99
CA GLY A 102 -5.76 1.63 0.81
C GLY A 102 -7.08 1.17 1.40
N SER A 103 -7.54 0.03 0.93
CA SER A 103 -8.64 -0.70 1.56
C SER A 103 -8.40 -2.21 1.52
N TYR A 104 -8.64 -2.91 2.61
CA TYR A 104 -8.52 -4.37 2.67
C TYR A 104 -9.46 -4.97 3.72
N GLY A 105 -10.37 -5.84 3.29
CA GLY A 105 -11.36 -6.45 4.18
C GLY A 105 -12.26 -5.40 4.84
N ASP A 106 -12.22 -5.31 6.16
CA ASP A 106 -12.94 -4.34 6.99
C ASP A 106 -12.21 -2.99 7.15
N GLN A 107 -10.93 -2.92 6.78
CA GLN A 107 -10.14 -1.70 6.78
C GLN A 107 -10.42 -0.90 5.51
N THR A 108 -11.36 0.05 5.56
CA THR A 108 -11.84 0.76 4.35
C THR A 108 -11.10 2.05 4.02
N HIS A 109 -10.31 2.60 4.96
CA HIS A 109 -9.60 3.89 4.82
C HIS A 109 -8.21 3.81 5.45
N ILE A 110 -7.30 3.11 4.79
CA ILE A 110 -5.92 2.92 5.27
C ILE A 110 -5.05 4.02 4.68
N VAL A 111 -4.66 4.98 5.51
CA VAL A 111 -3.81 6.09 5.07
C VAL A 111 -2.38 5.59 4.87
N GLY A 112 -1.79 5.93 3.74
CA GLY A 112 -0.40 5.63 3.43
C GLY A 112 0.58 6.48 4.25
N GLU A 113 1.82 6.02 4.29
CA GLU A 113 2.95 6.80 4.76
C GLU A 113 3.17 8.03 3.86
N LYS A 114 3.88 9.03 4.40
CA LYS A 114 4.31 10.18 3.61
C LYS A 114 5.10 9.70 2.38
N PRO A 115 4.75 10.13 1.16
CA PRO A 115 5.49 9.73 -0.03
C PRO A 115 6.97 10.11 0.03
N GLU A 116 7.80 9.23 -0.51
CA GLU A 116 9.24 9.43 -0.65
C GLU A 116 9.55 9.69 -2.13
N THR A 117 10.49 10.59 -2.39
CA THR A 117 10.93 10.91 -3.75
C THR A 117 12.45 10.85 -3.81
N SER A 118 12.97 10.15 -4.81
CA SER A 118 14.38 10.13 -5.15
C SER A 118 14.58 10.59 -6.58
N THR A 119 15.64 11.35 -6.82
CA THR A 119 16.02 11.81 -8.15
C THR A 119 17.45 11.40 -8.42
N ASP A 120 17.65 10.60 -9.48
CA ASP A 120 18.96 10.20 -9.96
C ASP A 120 19.27 10.88 -11.30
N PHE A 121 20.50 11.35 -11.44
CA PHE A 121 21.00 11.96 -12.66
C PHE A 121 21.95 10.99 -13.36
N TYR A 122 21.68 10.65 -14.63
CA TYR A 122 22.58 9.84 -15.47
C TYR A 122 22.90 10.60 -16.76
N GLY A 123 24.00 11.37 -16.71
CA GLY A 123 24.42 12.21 -17.85
C GLY A 123 23.45 13.38 -18.09
N PHE A 124 22.79 13.41 -19.25
CA PHE A 124 21.81 14.44 -19.64
C PHE A 124 20.35 14.07 -19.31
N GLY A 125 20.12 12.97 -18.57
CA GLY A 125 18.79 12.52 -18.16
C GLY A 125 18.52 12.72 -16.67
N ILE A 126 17.25 12.84 -16.31
CA ILE A 126 16.74 12.81 -14.93
C ILE A 126 15.80 11.61 -14.81
N ASP A 127 16.06 10.72 -13.85
CA ASP A 127 15.11 9.70 -13.40
C ASP A 127 14.61 10.12 -12.04
N THR A 128 13.29 10.22 -11.93
CA THR A 128 12.62 10.63 -10.70
C THR A 128 11.66 9.53 -10.31
N ILE A 129 11.87 8.97 -9.13
CA ILE A 129 11.05 7.89 -8.59
C ILE A 129 10.32 8.44 -7.37
N SER A 130 9.00 8.45 -7.44
CA SER A 130 8.13 8.69 -6.28
C SER A 130 7.58 7.34 -5.80
N THR A 131 7.57 7.13 -4.49
CA THR A 131 7.02 5.93 -3.86
C THR A 131 6.06 6.28 -2.74
N CYS A 132 5.01 5.49 -2.59
CA CYS A 132 4.06 5.62 -1.49
C CYS A 132 3.74 4.24 -0.92
N LYS A 133 3.79 4.11 0.42
CA LYS A 133 3.70 2.82 1.13
C LYS A 133 2.47 2.79 2.02
N ILE A 134 1.78 1.67 2.08
CA ILE A 134 0.61 1.45 2.94
C ILE A 134 0.82 0.16 3.71
N ASN A 135 0.84 0.21 5.04
CA ASN A 135 0.88 -0.98 5.89
C ASN A 135 -0.54 -1.34 6.32
N PHE A 136 -0.91 -2.62 6.28
CA PHE A 136 -2.25 -3.08 6.61
C PHE A 136 -2.24 -4.49 7.19
N ASN A 137 -3.31 -4.84 7.93
CA ASN A 137 -3.47 -6.16 8.52
C ASN A 137 -4.01 -7.16 7.48
N CYS A 138 -3.36 -8.31 7.37
CA CYS A 138 -3.66 -9.46 6.50
C CYS A 138 -3.16 -10.78 7.16
#